data_AF-A0A813H717-F1
#
_entry.id   AF-A0A813H717-F1
#
_cell.length_a   1.000
_cell.length_b   1.000
_cell.length_c   1.000
_cell.angle_alpha   90.00
_cell.angle_beta   90.00
_cell.angle_gamma   90.00
#
_symmetry.space_group_name_H-M   'P 1'
#
loop_
_entity.id
_entity.type
_entity.pdbx_description
1 polymer ?
#
loop_
_entity_poly.entity_id
_entity_poly.type
_entity_poly.pdbx_seq_one_letter_code
_entity_poly.pdbx_strand_id
1 'polypeptide(L)'
;ALGGLAKSACTAIVESAPKPCCLAPGVEIAPLPGRGRSLLVSLRGEARLSGLKRGSQVLREYPLASVPLTGGGSSLHPETALALRLWSGAAELRHAAADLLDHGGRDASSRLRRAVVAVMFVMASSEGVYEAGAESVTRSESLFCWLGRVRVNSVAVTSLSEQSEGNELEVAKVALALYPELAKSVNHSCRPNCLLRFDPEDGLALELLVSAPGGVPPGEEITISYGPTAASLPRQERRAALLAQYGFECGCPACAILDEDFSWRSKAAALDERAKVAAGRGSWREAATASSAALALLRQGFAEGDLELAREECKLAGILLQAGDAARARTLWASAAAALAPLAPRGDPDLEEAQEMLKRLPEPKLDSKEPAGPKSQGTVPFAAAASHGDVGQALNCLRAVLEASSASAFISKDAQETTVSDSFDGVVLGLEGLNLTPAERERVMQAAQGTSPKCERTANARVARGKT
;
A
#
# COMPACT_ATOMS: atom_id res chain seq x y z
N ALA A 1 5.81 -31.56 17.84
CA ALA A 1 4.88 -30.73 17.03
C ALA A 1 5.64 -29.68 16.21
N LEU A 2 6.37 -28.75 16.84
CA LEU A 2 7.04 -27.64 16.13
C LEU A 2 8.16 -28.06 15.17
N GLY A 3 8.90 -29.14 15.44
CA GLY A 3 9.95 -29.62 14.52
C GLY A 3 9.40 -30.03 13.14
N GLY A 4 8.22 -30.65 13.10
CA GLY A 4 7.54 -30.99 11.84
C GLY A 4 7.05 -29.75 11.09
N LEU A 5 6.54 -28.75 11.82
CA LEU A 5 6.12 -27.46 11.25
C LEU A 5 7.31 -26.65 10.69
N ALA A 6 8.41 -26.58 11.44
CA ALA A 6 9.65 -25.95 11.03
C ALA A 6 10.20 -26.62 9.76
N LYS A 7 10.30 -27.95 9.78
CA LYS A 7 10.79 -28.73 8.64
C LYS A 7 9.90 -28.54 7.40
N SER A 8 8.57 -28.61 7.58
CA SER A 8 7.60 -28.38 6.50
C SER A 8 7.65 -26.96 5.93
N ALA A 9 7.79 -25.93 6.77
CA ALA A 9 7.90 -24.54 6.32
C ALA A 9 9.20 -24.28 5.54
N CYS A 10 10.29 -24.95 5.93
CA CYS A 10 11.55 -24.88 5.20
C CYS A 10 11.54 -25.65 3.87
N THR A 11 10.66 -26.66 3.69
CA THR A 11 10.66 -27.54 2.50
C THR A 11 9.53 -27.29 1.49
N ALA A 12 8.44 -26.62 1.87
CA ALA A 12 7.31 -26.33 0.96
C ALA A 12 7.67 -25.18 0.00
N ILE A 13 8.35 -25.53 -1.09
CA ILE A 13 8.97 -24.56 -2.00
C ILE A 13 8.31 -24.62 -3.37
N VAL A 14 7.75 -23.49 -3.83
CA VAL A 14 7.77 -23.15 -5.26
C VAL A 14 9.03 -22.33 -5.46
N GLU A 15 10.06 -22.95 -6.04
CA GLU A 15 11.34 -22.32 -6.29
C GLU A 15 11.19 -21.42 -7.52
N SER A 16 10.95 -20.13 -7.31
CA SER A 16 11.30 -19.16 -8.36
C SER A 16 12.78 -18.90 -8.20
N ALA A 17 13.61 -19.49 -9.07
CA ALA A 17 14.99 -19.04 -9.21
C ALA A 17 14.98 -17.50 -9.36
N PRO A 18 15.85 -16.75 -8.65
CA PRO A 18 15.86 -15.31 -8.73
C PRO A 18 16.16 -14.90 -10.18
N LYS A 19 15.11 -14.50 -10.90
CA LYS A 19 15.27 -13.81 -12.18
C LYS A 19 15.83 -12.41 -11.86
N PRO A 20 16.78 -11.90 -12.64
CA PRO A 20 17.40 -10.61 -12.35
C PRO A 20 16.34 -9.51 -12.27
N CYS A 21 16.40 -8.70 -11.21
CA CYS A 21 15.62 -7.47 -11.12
C CYS A 21 16.05 -6.51 -12.22
N CYS A 22 15.07 -5.89 -12.88
CA CYS A 22 15.30 -4.93 -13.94
C CYS A 22 14.75 -3.56 -13.51
N LEU A 23 15.64 -2.69 -13.03
CA LEU A 23 15.37 -1.26 -12.97
C LEU A 23 15.30 -0.74 -14.41
N ALA A 24 14.29 0.08 -14.69
CA ALA A 24 14.16 0.67 -16.01
C ALA A 24 15.30 1.67 -16.29
N PRO A 25 15.70 1.86 -17.56
CA PRO A 25 16.55 2.98 -17.92
C PRO A 25 15.90 4.30 -17.46
N GLY A 26 16.69 5.19 -16.86
CA GLY A 26 16.20 6.48 -16.40
C GLY A 26 15.68 6.52 -14.96
N VAL A 27 15.88 5.46 -14.17
CA VAL A 27 15.74 5.51 -12.71
C VAL A 27 17.03 5.14 -12.00
N GLU A 28 17.24 5.67 -10.80
CA GLU A 28 18.41 5.36 -9.96
C GLU A 28 18.02 5.32 -8.48
N ILE A 29 18.71 4.49 -7.70
CA ILE A 29 18.55 4.47 -6.24
C ILE A 29 19.59 5.40 -5.63
N ALA A 30 19.14 6.37 -4.85
CA ALA A 30 20.01 7.33 -4.16
C ALA A 30 19.51 7.60 -2.74
N PRO A 31 20.39 7.98 -1.80
CA PRO A 31 19.96 8.42 -0.49
C PRO A 31 19.26 9.78 -0.57
N LEU A 32 18.12 9.93 0.09
CA LEU A 32 17.43 11.20 0.31
C LEU A 32 17.44 11.55 1.81
N PRO A 33 17.80 12.81 2.18
CA PRO A 33 17.79 13.25 3.57
C PRO A 33 16.44 13.00 4.26
N GLY A 34 16.48 12.32 5.41
CA GLY A 34 15.28 11.99 6.20
C GLY A 34 14.36 10.92 5.59
N ARG A 35 14.71 10.32 4.44
CA ARG A 35 13.91 9.28 3.75
C ARG A 35 14.70 8.00 3.44
N GLY A 36 15.95 7.93 3.88
CA GLY A 36 16.79 6.76 3.65
C GLY A 36 17.13 6.62 2.18
N ARG A 37 17.00 5.41 1.62
CA ARG A 37 17.16 5.16 0.19
C ARG A 37 15.86 5.40 -0.54
N SER A 38 15.97 5.99 -1.72
CA SER A 38 14.85 6.37 -2.56
C SER A 38 15.13 6.04 -4.01
N LEU A 39 14.12 5.54 -4.70
CA LEU A 39 14.11 5.38 -6.14
C LEU A 39 13.75 6.72 -6.77
N LEU A 40 14.65 7.26 -7.57
CA LEU A 40 14.51 8.58 -8.20
C LEU A 40 14.44 8.43 -9.71
N VAL A 41 13.76 9.37 -10.37
CA VAL A 41 13.95 9.57 -11.80
C VAL A 41 15.35 10.13 -12.03
N SER A 42 16.16 9.43 -12.82
CA SER A 42 17.56 9.76 -13.03
C SER A 42 17.73 11.15 -13.65
N LEU A 43 18.71 11.89 -13.13
CA LEU A 43 19.17 13.16 -13.70
C LEU A 43 20.18 12.97 -14.84
N ARG A 44 20.36 11.75 -15.32
CA ARG A 44 21.31 11.38 -16.38
C ARG A 44 20.57 10.80 -17.60
N GLY A 45 21.21 10.83 -18.76
CA GLY A 45 20.64 10.30 -20.00
C GLY A 45 19.39 11.03 -20.47
N GLU A 46 18.55 10.35 -21.27
CA GLU A 46 17.32 10.92 -21.85
C GLU A 46 16.28 11.32 -20.78
N ALA A 47 16.22 10.59 -19.67
CA ALA A 47 15.31 10.86 -18.55
C ALA A 47 15.53 12.25 -17.93
N ARG A 48 16.75 12.82 -18.01
CA ARG A 48 17.06 14.19 -17.58
C ARG A 48 16.21 15.26 -18.29
N LEU A 49 15.85 15.02 -19.55
CA LEU A 49 15.20 16.02 -20.40
C LEU A 49 13.68 15.93 -20.35
N SER A 50 13.11 14.72 -20.23
CA SER A 50 11.66 14.52 -20.35
C SER A 50 10.98 13.91 -19.13
N GLY A 51 11.73 13.46 -18.12
CA GLY A 51 11.19 12.66 -17.03
C GLY A 51 10.61 11.33 -17.53
N LEU A 52 9.76 10.71 -16.71
CA LEU A 52 9.04 9.48 -17.05
C LEU A 52 7.59 9.80 -17.41
N LYS A 53 7.04 9.14 -18.43
CA LYS A 53 5.65 9.33 -18.84
C LYS A 53 4.73 8.39 -18.07
N ARG A 54 3.44 8.73 -18.01
CA ARG A 54 2.41 7.80 -17.52
C ARG A 54 2.49 6.46 -18.26
N GLY A 55 2.37 5.36 -17.52
CA GLY A 55 2.49 3.99 -18.03
C GLY A 55 3.92 3.51 -18.22
N SER A 56 4.95 4.36 -18.01
CA SER A 56 6.33 3.89 -17.99
C SER A 56 6.54 2.90 -16.84
N GLN A 57 7.08 1.72 -17.15
CA GLN A 57 7.53 0.76 -16.14
C GLN A 57 8.84 1.24 -15.53
N VAL A 58 8.90 1.32 -14.20
CA VAL A 58 10.09 1.81 -13.47
C VAL A 58 10.88 0.69 -12.79
N LEU A 59 10.16 -0.35 -12.37
CA LEU A 59 10.73 -1.52 -11.69
C LEU A 59 9.91 -2.75 -12.11
N ARG A 60 10.61 -3.82 -12.49
CA ARG A 60 10.04 -5.17 -12.56
C ARG A 60 10.91 -6.13 -11.77
N GLU A 61 10.30 -6.80 -10.81
CA GLU A 61 11.01 -7.60 -9.82
C GLU A 61 10.28 -8.91 -9.53
N TYR A 62 11.06 -9.97 -9.33
CA TYR A 62 10.57 -11.26 -8.86
C TYR A 62 10.81 -11.36 -7.35
N PRO A 63 9.90 -12.02 -6.61
CA PRO A 63 10.08 -12.12 -5.19
C PRO A 63 11.27 -13.02 -4.88
N LEU A 64 12.01 -12.66 -3.84
CA LEU A 64 13.07 -13.48 -3.27
C LEU A 64 12.52 -14.79 -2.69
N ALA A 65 11.33 -14.71 -2.10
CA ALA A 65 10.53 -15.83 -1.65
C ALA A 65 9.06 -15.42 -1.54
N SER A 66 8.15 -16.38 -1.66
CA SER A 66 6.71 -16.19 -1.47
C SER A 66 6.09 -17.35 -0.68
N VAL A 67 4.95 -17.09 -0.05
CA VAL A 67 4.12 -18.09 0.65
C VAL A 67 2.68 -17.94 0.16
N PRO A 68 2.04 -18.99 -0.37
CA PRO A 68 0.64 -18.92 -0.80
C PRO A 68 -0.29 -18.70 0.40
N LEU A 69 -1.34 -17.89 0.20
CA LEU A 69 -2.38 -17.62 1.20
C LEU A 69 -3.61 -18.53 1.03
N THR A 70 -3.80 -19.06 -0.17
CA THR A 70 -4.93 -19.93 -0.53
C THR A 70 -4.45 -21.37 -0.78
N GLY A 71 -5.12 -22.37 -0.20
CA GLY A 71 -4.90 -23.79 -0.52
C GLY A 71 -3.76 -24.51 0.23
N GLY A 72 -3.09 -23.85 1.18
CA GLY A 72 -2.05 -24.47 2.00
C GLY A 72 -2.57 -24.89 3.37
N GLY A 73 -2.53 -26.19 3.70
CA GLY A 73 -2.80 -26.71 5.05
C GLY A 73 -1.75 -26.32 6.11
N SER A 74 -0.99 -25.25 5.91
CA SER A 74 0.02 -24.80 6.86
C SER A 74 -0.65 -24.12 8.04
N SER A 75 -0.41 -24.62 9.25
CA SER A 75 -0.95 -24.04 10.48
C SER A 75 -0.19 -22.77 10.94
N LEU A 76 0.82 -22.33 10.20
CA LEU A 76 1.65 -21.16 10.54
C LEU A 76 1.12 -19.90 9.87
N HIS A 77 1.29 -18.77 10.56
CA HIS A 77 1.03 -17.47 9.97
C HIS A 77 1.94 -17.23 8.73
N PRO A 78 1.41 -16.66 7.63
CA PRO A 78 2.17 -16.45 6.40
C PRO A 78 3.49 -15.68 6.56
N GLU A 79 3.51 -14.61 7.37
CA GLU A 79 4.74 -13.86 7.69
C GLU A 79 5.80 -14.75 8.38
N THR A 80 5.40 -15.59 9.34
CA THR A 80 6.31 -16.51 10.03
C THR A 80 6.85 -17.56 9.08
N ALA A 81 5.99 -18.11 8.22
CA ALA A 81 6.40 -19.07 7.20
C ALA A 81 7.41 -18.44 6.20
N LEU A 82 7.15 -17.20 5.76
CA LEU A 82 8.03 -16.48 4.85
C LEU A 82 9.38 -16.15 5.51
N ALA A 83 9.37 -15.72 6.78
CA ALA A 83 10.59 -15.45 7.54
C ALA A 83 11.45 -16.71 7.74
N LEU A 84 10.84 -17.84 8.09
CA LEU A 84 11.54 -19.12 8.20
C LEU A 84 12.17 -19.53 6.87
N ARG A 85 11.42 -19.39 5.77
CA ARG A 85 11.90 -19.71 4.43
C ARG A 85 13.11 -18.87 4.00
N LEU A 86 13.07 -17.57 4.27
CA LEU A 86 14.19 -16.66 3.98
C LEU A 86 15.40 -16.92 4.88
N TRP A 87 15.16 -17.21 6.16
CA TRP A 87 16.21 -17.55 7.11
C TRP A 87 16.93 -18.87 6.75
N SER A 88 16.18 -19.91 6.36
CA SER A 88 16.73 -21.21 5.99
C SER A 88 17.29 -21.29 4.57
N GLY A 89 17.02 -20.28 3.72
CA GLY A 89 17.42 -20.26 2.31
C GLY A 89 18.94 -20.21 2.07
N ALA A 90 19.34 -20.13 0.80
CA ALA A 90 20.75 -19.97 0.44
C ALA A 90 21.36 -18.68 1.01
N ALA A 91 22.68 -18.65 1.23
CA ALA A 91 23.38 -17.47 1.76
C ALA A 91 23.16 -16.23 0.88
N GLU A 92 23.10 -16.41 -0.44
CA GLU A 92 22.83 -15.34 -1.42
C GLU A 92 21.46 -14.68 -1.19
N LEU A 93 20.42 -15.47 -0.91
CA LEU A 93 19.09 -14.93 -0.57
C LEU A 93 19.16 -14.11 0.71
N ARG A 94 19.88 -14.60 1.71
CA ARG A 94 20.03 -13.86 2.97
C ARG A 94 20.78 -12.55 2.80
N HIS A 95 21.83 -12.53 1.97
CA HIS A 95 22.59 -11.31 1.68
C HIS A 95 21.76 -10.26 0.93
N ALA A 96 20.93 -10.69 -0.03
CA ALA A 96 20.09 -9.78 -0.82
C ALA A 96 19.11 -8.93 0.03
N ALA A 97 18.72 -9.43 1.21
CA ALA A 97 17.77 -8.76 2.10
C ALA A 97 18.35 -8.45 3.51
N ALA A 98 19.67 -8.57 3.69
CA ALA A 98 20.33 -8.30 4.97
C ALA A 98 20.20 -6.85 5.43
N ASP A 99 20.13 -5.93 4.47
CA ASP A 99 20.07 -4.48 4.67
C ASP A 99 18.64 -3.92 4.61
N LEU A 100 17.62 -4.78 4.75
CA LEU A 100 16.23 -4.36 4.90
C LEU A 100 15.94 -3.89 6.32
N LEU A 101 15.04 -2.92 6.42
CA LEU A 101 14.57 -2.38 7.69
C LEU A 101 13.93 -3.46 8.56
N ASP A 102 14.35 -3.55 9.82
CA ASP A 102 13.69 -4.36 10.86
C ASP A 102 12.92 -3.43 11.80
N HIS A 103 11.59 -3.44 11.67
CA HIS A 103 10.66 -2.77 12.59
C HIS A 103 9.59 -3.71 13.12
N GLY A 104 9.95 -4.91 13.53
CA GLY A 104 8.99 -5.85 14.12
C GLY A 104 8.60 -5.54 15.57
N GLY A 105 8.25 -4.31 15.97
CA GLY A 105 7.95 -4.00 17.38
C GLY A 105 9.09 -3.35 18.13
N ARG A 106 8.96 -2.07 18.51
CA ARG A 106 9.82 -1.44 19.52
C ARG A 106 9.30 -1.62 20.95
N ASP A 107 8.05 -2.05 21.16
CA ASP A 107 7.56 -2.36 22.50
C ASP A 107 8.14 -3.69 23.02
N ALA A 108 8.28 -3.79 24.34
CA ALA A 108 8.94 -4.92 24.98
C ALA A 108 8.18 -6.24 24.82
N SER A 109 6.84 -6.20 24.78
CA SER A 109 5.99 -7.41 24.70
C SER A 109 6.13 -8.06 23.32
N SER A 110 6.07 -7.24 22.29
CA SER A 110 6.27 -7.65 20.90
C SER A 110 7.65 -8.23 20.63
N ARG A 111 8.72 -7.59 21.14
CA ARG A 111 10.08 -8.13 21.05
C ARG A 111 10.19 -9.48 21.75
N LEU A 112 9.62 -9.61 22.95
CA LEU A 112 9.62 -10.87 23.69
C LEU A 112 8.94 -11.99 22.90
N ARG A 113 7.77 -11.72 22.32
CA ARG A 113 7.03 -12.70 21.50
C ARG A 113 7.85 -13.17 20.29
N ARG A 114 8.51 -12.28 19.55
CA ARG A 114 9.38 -12.68 18.43
C ARG A 114 10.56 -13.50 18.90
N ALA A 115 11.21 -13.08 19.99
CA ALA A 115 12.37 -13.79 20.53
C ALA A 115 12.00 -15.22 20.92
N VAL A 116 10.86 -15.40 21.57
CA VAL A 116 10.30 -16.71 21.91
C VAL A 116 10.10 -17.56 20.65
N VAL A 117 9.43 -17.02 19.62
CA VAL A 117 9.21 -17.74 18.36
C VAL A 117 10.55 -18.15 17.73
N ALA A 118 11.50 -17.22 17.63
CA ALA A 118 12.81 -17.47 17.03
C ALA A 118 13.59 -18.58 17.76
N VAL A 119 13.63 -18.52 19.10
CA VAL A 119 14.29 -19.55 19.93
C VAL A 119 13.60 -20.90 19.74
N MET A 120 12.26 -20.95 19.84
CA MET A 120 11.50 -22.20 19.69
C MET A 120 11.75 -22.89 18.35
N PHE A 121 11.81 -22.13 17.25
CA PHE A 121 12.09 -22.70 15.93
C PHE A 121 13.53 -23.20 15.79
N VAL A 122 14.52 -22.45 16.28
CA VAL A 122 15.93 -22.89 16.27
C VAL A 122 16.10 -24.18 17.07
N MET A 123 15.49 -24.25 18.27
CA MET A 123 15.47 -25.46 19.11
C MET A 123 14.80 -26.65 18.42
N ALA A 124 13.72 -26.39 17.69
CA ALA A 124 12.96 -27.44 17.01
C ALA A 124 13.66 -27.95 15.73
N SER A 125 14.57 -27.15 15.14
CA SER A 125 15.33 -27.51 13.95
C SER A 125 16.66 -28.20 14.23
N SER A 126 17.17 -28.20 15.47
CA SER A 126 18.38 -28.94 15.84
C SER A 126 18.06 -30.42 16.06
N GLU A 127 18.50 -31.30 15.16
CA GLU A 127 18.33 -32.75 15.28
C GLU A 127 19.30 -33.32 16.36
N GLY A 128 18.84 -33.38 17.62
CA GLY A 128 19.30 -34.43 18.55
C GLY A 128 20.22 -34.05 19.73
N VAL A 129 20.88 -32.90 19.77
CA VAL A 129 21.55 -32.41 20.99
C VAL A 129 21.44 -30.89 21.03
N TYR A 130 20.60 -30.36 21.90
CA TYR A 130 20.59 -28.91 22.14
C TYR A 130 21.77 -28.56 23.04
N GLU A 131 22.92 -28.23 22.45
CA GLU A 131 23.95 -27.51 23.19
C GLU A 131 23.57 -26.03 23.21
N ALA A 132 23.33 -25.50 24.42
CA ALA A 132 23.22 -24.07 24.64
C ALA A 132 24.59 -23.43 24.39
N GLY A 133 24.93 -23.24 23.11
CA GLY A 133 26.19 -22.69 22.62
C GLY A 133 25.97 -21.40 21.83
N ALA A 134 27.07 -20.69 21.52
CA ALA A 134 27.04 -19.42 20.80
C ALA A 134 26.35 -19.50 19.42
N GLU A 135 26.38 -20.67 18.77
CA GLU A 135 25.75 -20.88 17.47
C GLU A 135 24.22 -20.80 17.53
N SER A 136 23.58 -21.42 18.54
CA SER A 136 22.11 -21.40 18.65
C SER A 136 21.60 -19.99 18.97
N VAL A 137 22.31 -19.23 19.80
CA VAL A 137 22.04 -17.82 20.06
C VAL A 137 22.10 -17.00 18.76
N THR A 138 23.21 -17.12 18.01
CA THR A 138 23.41 -16.39 16.74
C THR A 138 22.31 -16.72 15.72
N ARG A 139 21.90 -17.99 15.65
CA ARG A 139 20.83 -18.45 14.78
C ARG A 139 19.46 -17.87 15.19
N SER A 140 19.18 -17.80 16.49
CA SER A 140 17.95 -17.21 17.02
C SER A 140 17.91 -15.70 16.80
N GLU A 141 19.01 -14.98 16.99
CA GLU A 141 19.13 -13.55 16.67
C GLU A 141 18.86 -13.30 15.19
N SER A 142 19.44 -14.13 14.31
CA SER A 142 19.21 -14.02 12.87
C SER A 142 17.73 -14.22 12.51
N LEU A 143 17.07 -15.26 13.04
CA LEU A 143 15.64 -15.51 12.79
C LEU A 143 14.75 -14.41 13.39
N PHE A 144 15.10 -13.88 14.56
CA PHE A 144 14.43 -12.74 15.18
C PHE A 144 14.42 -11.53 14.24
N CYS A 145 15.56 -11.22 13.61
CA CYS A 145 15.66 -10.14 12.63
C CYS A 145 14.82 -10.41 11.38
N TRP A 146 14.79 -11.66 10.88
CA TRP A 146 13.95 -12.02 9.73
C TRP A 146 12.46 -11.85 9.98
N LEU A 147 11.98 -12.23 11.17
CA LEU A 147 10.58 -12.01 11.56
C LEU A 147 10.21 -10.53 11.52
N GLY A 148 11.14 -9.65 11.91
CA GLY A 148 10.95 -8.20 11.83
C GLY A 148 11.01 -7.64 10.42
N ARG A 149 12.01 -8.07 9.62
CA ARG A 149 12.16 -7.65 8.22
C ARG A 149 10.95 -8.03 7.38
N VAL A 150 10.48 -9.28 7.46
CA VAL A 150 9.33 -9.74 6.67
C VAL A 150 8.09 -8.91 6.98
N ARG A 151 7.83 -8.62 8.25
CA ARG A 151 6.64 -7.87 8.66
C ARG A 151 6.52 -6.49 7.99
N VAL A 152 7.65 -5.82 7.81
CA VAL A 152 7.70 -4.44 7.31
C VAL A 152 7.84 -4.39 5.80
N ASN A 153 8.50 -5.38 5.21
CA ASN A 153 8.93 -5.34 3.81
C ASN A 153 8.16 -6.29 2.88
N SER A 154 7.36 -7.21 3.44
CA SER A 154 6.58 -8.14 2.61
C SER A 154 5.37 -7.46 1.97
N VAL A 155 5.02 -7.93 0.79
CA VAL A 155 3.93 -7.45 -0.04
C VAL A 155 2.91 -8.57 -0.22
N ALA A 156 1.64 -8.23 -0.04
CA ALA A 156 0.55 -9.13 -0.40
C ALA A 156 0.41 -9.17 -1.92
N VAL A 157 0.64 -10.34 -2.50
CA VAL A 157 0.41 -10.61 -3.93
C VAL A 157 -1.07 -10.73 -4.16
N THR A 158 -1.59 -9.99 -5.14
CA THR A 158 -3.00 -9.96 -5.48
C THR A 158 -3.24 -10.46 -6.89
N SER A 159 -4.26 -11.28 -7.07
CA SER A 159 -4.78 -11.69 -8.37
C SER A 159 -6.18 -11.13 -8.55
N LEU A 160 -6.54 -10.81 -9.79
CA LEU A 160 -7.93 -10.59 -10.16
C LEU A 160 -8.59 -11.95 -10.34
N SER A 161 -9.79 -12.12 -9.80
CA SER A 161 -10.64 -13.29 -10.06
C SER A 161 -12.02 -12.83 -10.51
N GLU A 162 -12.51 -13.44 -11.60
CA GLU A 162 -13.88 -13.28 -12.07
C GLU A 162 -14.81 -14.11 -11.17
N GLN A 163 -15.81 -13.48 -10.55
CA GLN A 163 -16.92 -14.22 -9.96
C GLN A 163 -17.88 -14.68 -11.07
N SER A 164 -18.41 -15.89 -10.95
CA SER A 164 -19.32 -16.50 -11.92
C SER A 164 -20.70 -15.82 -12.01
N GLU A 165 -21.04 -14.91 -11.09
CA GLU A 165 -22.33 -14.21 -11.05
C GLU A 165 -22.15 -12.72 -10.72
N GLY A 166 -21.77 -11.94 -11.73
CA GLY A 166 -21.58 -10.49 -11.63
C GLY A 166 -20.23 -10.12 -12.21
N ASN A 167 -20.20 -9.22 -13.19
CA ASN A 167 -19.00 -8.80 -13.93
C ASN A 167 -18.03 -7.95 -13.07
N GLU A 168 -17.96 -8.21 -11.76
CA GLU A 168 -17.20 -7.45 -10.77
C GLU A 168 -15.88 -8.17 -10.50
N LEU A 169 -14.77 -7.51 -10.84
CA LEU A 169 -13.44 -8.04 -10.60
C LEU A 169 -13.09 -7.95 -9.11
N GLU A 170 -12.92 -9.09 -8.44
CA GLU A 170 -12.45 -9.11 -7.06
C GLU A 170 -10.92 -9.21 -7.03
N VAL A 171 -10.28 -8.35 -6.23
CA VAL A 171 -8.84 -8.40 -5.96
C VAL A 171 -8.60 -9.34 -4.77
N ALA A 172 -8.25 -10.58 -5.04
CA ALA A 172 -7.97 -11.58 -4.02
C ALA A 172 -6.47 -11.58 -3.64
N LYS A 173 -6.16 -11.64 -2.34
CA LYS A 173 -4.78 -11.86 -1.86
C LYS A 173 -4.43 -13.34 -1.99
N VAL A 174 -3.48 -13.66 -2.88
CA VAL A 174 -3.13 -15.05 -3.24
C VAL A 174 -1.83 -15.52 -2.61
N ALA A 175 -0.90 -14.61 -2.29
CA ALA A 175 0.37 -14.94 -1.64
C ALA A 175 0.91 -13.76 -0.80
N LEU A 176 1.88 -14.03 0.05
CA LEU A 176 2.73 -13.04 0.70
C LEU A 176 4.16 -13.23 0.21
N ALA A 177 4.83 -12.16 -0.24
CA ALA A 177 6.13 -12.27 -0.87
C ALA A 177 7.08 -11.10 -0.51
N LEU A 178 8.39 -11.31 -0.64
CA LEU A 178 9.40 -10.28 -0.36
C LEU A 178 10.11 -9.84 -1.65
N TYR A 179 10.05 -8.55 -1.95
CA TYR A 179 10.67 -7.91 -3.13
C TYR A 179 11.77 -6.96 -2.66
N PRO A 180 13.05 -7.38 -2.63
CA PRO A 180 14.12 -6.65 -1.96
C PRO A 180 14.40 -5.26 -2.55
N GLU A 181 14.38 -5.08 -3.88
CA GLU A 181 14.63 -3.80 -4.52
C GLU A 181 13.49 -2.81 -4.26
N LEU A 182 12.24 -3.26 -4.35
CA LEU A 182 11.08 -2.47 -3.94
C LEU A 182 11.20 -2.04 -2.46
N ALA A 183 11.38 -3.02 -1.57
CA ALA A 183 11.39 -2.82 -0.13
C ALA A 183 12.47 -1.85 0.35
N LYS A 184 13.64 -1.86 -0.29
CA LYS A 184 14.77 -1.03 0.12
C LYS A 184 14.77 0.38 -0.46
N SER A 185 13.98 0.65 -1.50
CA SER A 185 14.14 1.88 -2.29
C SER A 185 12.84 2.63 -2.62
N VAL A 186 11.66 2.04 -2.49
CA VAL A 186 10.41 2.73 -2.88
C VAL A 186 9.62 3.15 -1.66
N ASN A 187 9.57 4.45 -1.41
CA ASN A 187 8.92 5.04 -0.23
C ASN A 187 7.41 5.27 -0.40
N HIS A 188 6.75 5.54 0.72
CA HIS A 188 5.32 5.80 0.77
C HIS A 188 4.94 7.25 0.43
N SER A 189 3.84 7.40 -0.31
CA SER A 189 3.04 8.63 -0.35
C SER A 189 1.55 8.29 -0.27
N CYS A 190 0.75 9.07 0.48
CA CYS A 190 -0.71 8.91 0.49
C CYS A 190 -1.35 9.35 -0.85
N ARG A 191 -0.61 10.07 -1.70
CA ARG A 191 -0.91 10.33 -3.12
C ARG A 191 0.30 9.89 -3.95
N PRO A 192 0.42 8.59 -4.26
CA PRO A 192 1.58 8.08 -4.96
C PRO A 192 1.59 8.51 -6.44
N ASN A 193 2.79 8.57 -7.01
CA ASN A 193 2.98 8.85 -8.45
C ASN A 193 3.20 7.58 -9.28
N CYS A 194 3.31 6.42 -8.63
CA CYS A 194 3.34 5.11 -9.26
C CYS A 194 2.33 4.14 -8.64
N LEU A 195 1.86 3.18 -9.43
CA LEU A 195 1.02 2.07 -8.99
C LEU A 195 1.79 0.75 -9.08
N LEU A 196 1.56 -0.10 -8.10
CA LEU A 196 2.07 -1.46 -8.05
C LEU A 196 1.00 -2.40 -8.60
N ARG A 197 1.38 -3.30 -9.50
CA ARG A 197 0.55 -4.41 -9.96
C ARG A 197 1.36 -5.70 -10.06
N PHE A 198 0.66 -6.82 -10.23
CA PHE A 198 1.26 -8.11 -10.51
C PHE A 198 0.97 -8.52 -11.95
N ASP A 199 1.96 -9.15 -12.57
CA ASP A 199 1.86 -9.69 -13.92
C ASP A 199 0.77 -10.79 -13.95
N PRO A 200 -0.24 -10.70 -14.84
CA PRO A 200 -1.32 -11.68 -14.88
C PRO A 200 -0.88 -13.06 -15.39
N GLU A 201 0.25 -13.17 -16.11
CA GLU A 201 0.76 -14.44 -16.65
C GLU A 201 1.69 -15.15 -15.65
N ASP A 202 2.59 -14.40 -14.99
CA ASP A 202 3.56 -14.96 -14.02
C ASP A 202 3.02 -14.92 -12.56
N GLY A 203 2.04 -14.07 -12.27
CA GLY A 203 1.30 -13.98 -10.99
C GLY A 203 2.11 -13.49 -9.78
N LEU A 204 3.44 -13.66 -9.80
CA LEU A 204 4.38 -13.26 -8.76
C LEU A 204 5.30 -12.13 -9.20
N ALA A 205 5.46 -11.87 -10.49
CA ALA A 205 6.27 -10.75 -10.96
C ALA A 205 5.56 -9.43 -10.63
N LEU A 206 6.25 -8.57 -9.89
CA LEU A 206 5.78 -7.23 -9.55
C LEU A 206 6.19 -6.25 -10.64
N GLU A 207 5.27 -5.36 -11.00
CA GLU A 207 5.51 -4.24 -11.89
C GLU A 207 5.12 -2.93 -11.20
N LEU A 208 6.02 -1.96 -11.24
CA LEU A 208 5.77 -0.60 -10.81
C LEU A 208 5.62 0.29 -12.06
N LEU A 209 4.47 0.94 -12.20
CA LEU A 209 4.14 1.79 -13.35
C LEU A 209 3.89 3.22 -12.90
N VAL A 210 4.35 4.20 -13.67
CA VAL A 210 4.01 5.61 -13.44
C VAL A 210 2.52 5.83 -13.63
N SER A 211 1.83 6.19 -12.55
CA SER A 211 0.39 6.45 -12.54
C SER A 211 0.07 7.94 -12.66
N ALA A 212 0.99 8.84 -12.35
CA ALA A 212 0.74 10.28 -12.45
C ALA A 212 0.37 10.71 -13.89
N PRO A 213 -0.72 11.47 -14.12
CA PRO A 213 -1.15 11.94 -15.46
C PRO A 213 -0.07 12.68 -16.23
N GLY A 214 0.65 13.58 -15.54
CA GLY A 214 1.75 14.36 -16.11
C GLY A 214 3.08 13.61 -16.19
N GLY A 215 3.13 12.34 -15.77
CA GLY A 215 4.38 11.62 -15.58
C GLY A 215 5.11 12.02 -14.29
N VAL A 216 6.38 11.64 -14.19
CA VAL A 216 7.26 11.97 -13.05
C VAL A 216 8.47 12.77 -13.56
N PRO A 217 8.63 14.03 -13.11
CA PRO A 217 9.78 14.87 -13.44
C PRO A 217 11.15 14.26 -13.07
N PRO A 218 12.23 14.68 -13.75
CA PRO A 218 13.60 14.29 -13.40
C PRO A 218 13.96 14.69 -11.96
N GLY A 219 14.61 13.80 -11.22
CA GLY A 219 15.02 14.01 -9.83
C GLY A 219 13.91 13.86 -8.80
N GLU A 220 12.65 13.65 -9.21
CA GLU A 220 11.56 13.37 -8.28
C GLU A 220 11.60 11.92 -7.79
N GLU A 221 11.17 11.73 -6.55
CA GLU A 221 11.07 10.42 -5.91
C GLU A 221 9.87 9.62 -6.44
N ILE A 222 10.12 8.37 -6.80
CA ILE A 222 9.08 7.40 -7.12
C ILE A 222 8.48 6.87 -5.82
N THR A 223 7.16 6.96 -5.68
CA THR A 223 6.44 6.58 -4.47
C THR A 223 5.24 5.69 -4.76
N ILE A 224 4.92 4.82 -3.80
CA ILE A 224 3.72 3.97 -3.80
C ILE A 224 2.85 4.19 -2.57
N SER A 225 1.64 3.66 -2.58
CA SER A 225 0.86 3.49 -1.35
C SER A 225 1.28 2.21 -0.63
N TYR A 226 1.44 2.29 0.69
CA TYR A 226 1.66 1.13 1.57
C TYR A 226 0.33 0.57 2.12
N GLY A 227 -0.79 1.02 1.58
CA GLY A 227 -2.13 0.66 2.02
C GLY A 227 -3.04 1.90 2.05
N PRO A 228 -2.94 2.76 3.07
CA PRO A 228 -3.78 3.94 3.17
C PRO A 228 -3.44 5.00 2.11
N THR A 229 -4.45 5.49 1.39
CA THR A 229 -4.35 6.61 0.45
C THR A 229 -5.23 7.76 0.90
N ALA A 230 -4.96 8.97 0.41
CA ALA A 230 -5.77 10.15 0.70
C ALA A 230 -7.23 10.02 0.23
N ALA A 231 -7.51 9.06 -0.66
CA ALA A 231 -8.85 8.74 -1.12
C ALA A 231 -9.54 7.65 -0.28
N SER A 232 -8.80 6.85 0.50
CA SER A 232 -9.37 5.71 1.23
C SER A 232 -9.67 5.98 2.70
N LEU A 233 -8.83 6.75 3.39
CA LEU A 233 -8.98 7.05 4.83
C LEU A 233 -8.63 8.51 5.15
N PRO A 234 -9.20 9.10 6.22
CA PRO A 234 -8.81 10.43 6.72
C PRO A 234 -7.35 10.50 7.20
N ARG A 235 -6.73 11.67 7.12
CA ARG A 235 -5.33 11.93 7.47
C ARG A 235 -4.89 11.31 8.80
N GLN A 236 -5.69 11.50 9.85
CA GLN A 236 -5.36 11.00 11.19
C GLN A 236 -5.25 9.48 11.21
N GLU A 237 -6.21 8.80 10.59
CA GLU A 237 -6.23 7.34 10.49
C GLU A 237 -5.09 6.81 9.62
N ARG A 238 -4.79 7.49 8.49
CA ARG A 238 -3.63 7.13 7.64
C ARG A 238 -2.32 7.19 8.42
N ARG A 239 -2.07 8.31 9.13
CA ARG A 239 -0.84 8.48 9.92
C ARG A 239 -0.77 7.46 11.04
N ALA A 240 -1.86 7.20 11.75
CA ALA A 240 -1.91 6.19 12.80
C ALA A 240 -1.61 4.79 12.25
N ALA A 241 -2.21 4.41 11.13
CA ALA A 241 -1.97 3.11 10.48
C ALA A 241 -0.51 2.94 10.01
N LEU A 242 0.05 3.97 9.36
CA LEU A 242 1.44 3.96 8.89
C LEU A 242 2.43 3.91 10.06
N LEU A 243 2.17 4.67 11.12
CA LEU A 243 2.99 4.67 12.33
C LEU A 243 2.96 3.29 12.99
N ALA A 244 1.78 2.70 13.14
CA ALA A 244 1.59 1.41 13.78
C ALA A 244 2.24 0.25 12.99
N GLN A 245 2.22 0.32 11.65
CA GLN A 245 2.74 -0.76 10.81
C GLN A 245 4.22 -0.59 10.43
N TYR A 246 4.65 0.64 10.15
CA TYR A 246 5.98 0.94 9.57
C TYR A 246 6.87 1.80 10.47
N GLY A 247 6.34 2.35 11.56
CA GLY A 247 7.11 3.12 12.54
C GLY A 247 7.46 4.56 12.15
N PHE A 248 6.91 5.09 11.04
CA PHE A 248 7.18 6.45 10.59
C PHE A 248 5.92 7.31 10.53
N GLU A 249 6.11 8.62 10.69
CA GLU A 249 5.04 9.60 10.46
C GLU A 249 5.08 10.12 9.03
N CYS A 250 3.98 9.96 8.28
CA CYS A 250 3.94 10.42 6.89
C CYS A 250 3.90 11.94 6.77
N GLY A 251 4.90 12.51 6.08
CA GLY A 251 5.03 13.92 5.71
C GLY A 251 4.80 14.22 4.22
N CYS A 252 4.09 13.36 3.48
CA CYS A 252 3.80 13.59 2.07
C CYS A 252 2.89 14.82 1.86
N PRO A 253 2.80 15.40 0.64
CA PRO A 253 1.97 16.57 0.37
C PRO A 253 0.50 16.42 0.80
N ALA A 254 -0.07 15.22 0.70
CA ALA A 254 -1.43 14.96 1.16
C ALA A 254 -1.57 15.01 2.70
N CYS A 255 -0.54 14.63 3.45
CA CYS A 255 -0.53 14.70 4.91
C CYS A 255 -0.12 16.08 5.44
N ALA A 256 0.36 16.99 4.57
CA ALA A 256 0.61 18.38 4.90
C ALA A 256 -0.68 19.21 5.03
N ILE A 257 -1.79 18.72 4.46
CA ILE A 257 -3.12 19.35 4.58
C ILE A 257 -3.69 19.00 5.95
N LEU A 258 -3.81 20.00 6.85
CA LEU A 258 -4.28 19.76 8.23
C LEU A 258 -5.81 19.60 8.30
N ASP A 259 -6.55 20.45 7.59
CA ASP A 259 -8.01 20.49 7.58
C ASP A 259 -8.57 19.72 6.37
N GLU A 260 -8.31 18.40 6.34
CA GLU A 260 -8.79 17.52 5.27
C GLU A 260 -10.30 17.24 5.42
N ASP A 261 -11.13 17.72 4.48
CA ASP A 261 -12.52 17.29 4.38
C ASP A 261 -12.59 15.91 3.69
N PHE A 262 -12.97 14.88 4.45
CA PHE A 262 -13.19 13.52 3.95
C PHE A 262 -14.68 13.17 3.76
N SER A 263 -15.59 14.12 4.01
CA SER A 263 -17.04 13.90 3.92
C SER A 263 -17.53 13.67 2.48
N TRP A 264 -16.74 14.06 1.47
CA TRP A 264 -17.04 13.79 0.06
C TRP A 264 -17.24 12.29 -0.20
N ARG A 265 -16.53 11.41 0.51
CA ARG A 265 -16.60 9.96 0.28
C ARG A 265 -17.95 9.38 0.68
N SER A 266 -18.44 9.71 1.88
CA SER A 266 -19.77 9.27 2.33
C SER A 266 -20.90 9.90 1.51
N LYS A 267 -20.73 11.16 1.09
CA LYS A 267 -21.70 11.84 0.20
C LYS A 267 -21.74 11.21 -1.19
N ALA A 268 -20.58 10.85 -1.75
CA ALA A 268 -20.49 10.16 -3.03
C ALA A 268 -21.16 8.79 -2.97
N ALA A 269 -20.91 8.00 -1.92
CA ALA A 269 -21.56 6.71 -1.71
C ALA A 269 -23.10 6.82 -1.62
N ALA A 270 -23.62 7.83 -0.90
CA ALA A 270 -25.06 8.06 -0.81
C ALA A 270 -25.68 8.44 -2.17
N LEU A 271 -24.95 9.16 -3.02
CA LEU A 271 -25.40 9.50 -4.37
C LEU A 271 -25.30 8.33 -5.34
N ASP A 272 -24.27 7.49 -5.20
CA ASP A 272 -24.14 6.24 -5.95
C ASP A 272 -25.31 5.29 -5.65
N GLU A 273 -25.67 5.13 -4.37
CA GLU A 273 -26.82 4.32 -3.98
C GLU A 273 -28.13 4.84 -4.57
N ARG A 274 -28.32 6.17 -4.56
CA ARG A 274 -29.46 6.80 -5.24
C ARG A 274 -29.46 6.52 -6.74
N ALA A 275 -28.30 6.53 -7.39
CA ALA A 275 -28.18 6.21 -8.81
C ALA A 275 -28.59 4.76 -9.09
N LYS A 276 -28.13 3.81 -8.26
CA LYS A 276 -28.50 2.38 -8.36
C LYS A 276 -30.01 2.18 -8.20
N VAL A 277 -30.61 2.79 -7.18
CA VAL A 277 -32.06 2.71 -6.94
C VAL A 277 -32.87 3.30 -8.11
N ALA A 278 -32.45 4.44 -8.67
CA ALA A 278 -33.12 5.05 -9.81
C ALA A 278 -32.98 4.20 -11.09
N ALA A 279 -31.79 3.63 -11.34
CA ALA A 279 -31.53 2.72 -12.45
C ALA A 279 -32.40 1.45 -12.36
N GLY A 280 -32.53 0.86 -11.17
CA GLY A 280 -33.39 -0.30 -10.93
C GLY A 280 -34.89 -0.03 -11.19
N ARG A 281 -35.32 1.25 -11.15
CA ARG A 281 -36.67 1.68 -11.52
C ARG A 281 -36.81 2.09 -12.99
N GLY A 282 -35.75 1.96 -13.79
CA GLY A 282 -35.69 2.45 -15.19
C GLY A 282 -35.67 3.98 -15.32
N SER A 283 -35.45 4.71 -14.22
CA SER A 283 -35.41 6.18 -14.20
C SER A 283 -34.00 6.70 -14.57
N TRP A 284 -33.57 6.43 -15.80
CA TRP A 284 -32.19 6.63 -16.25
C TRP A 284 -31.67 8.07 -16.16
N ARG A 285 -32.53 9.08 -16.36
CA ARG A 285 -32.13 10.49 -16.22
C ARG A 285 -31.83 10.88 -14.77
N GLU A 286 -32.61 10.35 -13.83
CA GLU A 286 -32.36 10.55 -12.40
C GLU A 286 -31.09 9.82 -11.99
N ALA A 287 -30.91 8.58 -12.44
CA ALA A 287 -29.69 7.80 -12.21
C ALA A 287 -28.44 8.54 -12.73
N ALA A 288 -28.50 9.08 -13.95
CA ALA A 288 -27.41 9.85 -14.54
C ALA A 288 -27.07 11.11 -13.72
N THR A 289 -28.09 11.79 -13.21
CA THR A 289 -27.90 12.99 -12.38
C THR A 289 -27.22 12.63 -11.05
N ALA A 290 -27.70 11.58 -10.38
CA ALA A 290 -27.12 11.13 -9.12
C ALA A 290 -25.69 10.60 -9.29
N SER A 291 -25.44 9.77 -10.32
CA SER A 291 -24.11 9.23 -10.63
C SER A 291 -23.13 10.34 -11.06
N SER A 292 -23.57 11.33 -11.83
CA SER A 292 -22.75 12.49 -12.18
C SER A 292 -22.38 13.33 -10.97
N ALA A 293 -23.29 13.47 -10.00
CA ALA A 293 -23.01 14.17 -8.74
C ALA A 293 -22.04 13.36 -7.85
N ALA A 294 -22.17 12.03 -7.82
CA ALA A 294 -21.24 11.15 -7.11
C ALA A 294 -19.82 11.28 -7.69
N LEU A 295 -19.66 11.17 -9.01
CA LEU A 295 -18.37 11.32 -9.69
C LEU A 295 -17.73 12.70 -9.42
N ALA A 296 -18.54 13.77 -9.41
CA ALA A 296 -18.04 15.11 -9.09
C ALA A 296 -17.49 15.24 -7.66
N LEU A 297 -18.05 14.51 -6.69
CA LEU A 297 -17.51 14.43 -5.33
C LEU A 297 -16.24 13.57 -5.27
N LEU A 298 -16.20 12.44 -5.98
CA LEU A 298 -15.01 11.58 -6.01
C LEU A 298 -13.79 12.31 -6.57
N ARG A 299 -13.98 13.19 -7.57
CA ARG A 299 -12.93 14.06 -8.12
C ARG A 299 -12.32 15.04 -7.12
N GLN A 300 -12.92 15.25 -5.95
CA GLN A 300 -12.34 16.06 -4.88
C GLN A 300 -11.27 15.30 -4.08
N GLY A 301 -11.39 13.96 -4.00
CA GLY A 301 -10.51 13.11 -3.20
C GLY A 301 -9.41 12.41 -4.01
N PHE A 302 -9.82 11.83 -5.14
CA PHE A 302 -8.95 11.07 -6.03
C PHE A 302 -8.11 11.99 -6.92
N ALA A 303 -6.92 11.52 -7.30
CA ALA A 303 -6.08 12.23 -8.27
C ALA A 303 -6.70 12.15 -9.67
N GLU A 304 -6.42 13.16 -10.51
CA GLU A 304 -6.79 13.08 -11.91
C GLU A 304 -6.20 11.82 -12.56
N GLY A 305 -6.96 11.19 -13.45
CA GLY A 305 -6.55 9.92 -14.07
C GLY A 305 -6.39 8.77 -13.08
N ASP A 306 -6.95 8.80 -11.88
CA ASP A 306 -7.03 7.61 -11.04
C ASP A 306 -7.90 6.53 -11.71
N LEU A 307 -7.54 5.25 -11.53
CA LEU A 307 -8.28 4.13 -12.11
C LEU A 307 -9.71 4.06 -11.59
N GLU A 308 -9.92 4.40 -10.32
CA GLU A 308 -11.25 4.38 -9.71
C GLU A 308 -12.16 5.45 -10.34
N LEU A 309 -11.63 6.65 -10.61
CA LEU A 309 -12.38 7.68 -11.34
C LEU A 309 -12.73 7.23 -12.75
N ALA A 310 -11.82 6.55 -13.44
CA ALA A 310 -12.06 6.05 -14.79
C ALA A 310 -13.17 4.97 -14.82
N ARG A 311 -13.22 4.08 -13.82
CA ARG A 311 -14.31 3.10 -13.67
C ARG A 311 -15.65 3.75 -13.39
N GLU A 312 -15.66 4.76 -12.53
CA GLU A 312 -16.86 5.56 -12.25
C GLU A 312 -17.32 6.35 -13.49
N GLU A 313 -16.39 6.77 -14.35
CA GLU A 313 -16.71 7.35 -15.67
C GLU A 313 -17.35 6.32 -16.61
N CYS A 314 -16.84 5.08 -16.68
CA CYS A 314 -17.46 3.99 -17.44
C CYS A 314 -18.89 3.70 -16.96
N LYS A 315 -19.09 3.59 -15.64
CA LYS A 315 -20.41 3.39 -15.02
C LYS A 315 -21.38 4.51 -15.40
N LEU A 316 -20.98 5.77 -15.26
CA LEU A 316 -21.80 6.92 -15.63
C LEU A 316 -22.08 6.95 -17.14
N ALA A 317 -21.12 6.58 -17.97
CA ALA A 317 -21.29 6.51 -19.42
C ALA A 317 -22.38 5.50 -19.82
N GLY A 318 -22.38 4.31 -19.22
CA GLY A 318 -23.43 3.31 -19.40
C GLY A 318 -24.82 3.86 -19.03
N ILE A 319 -24.95 4.52 -17.88
CA ILE A 319 -26.20 5.13 -17.42
C ILE A 319 -26.66 6.25 -18.38
N LEU A 320 -25.75 7.10 -18.85
CA LEU A 320 -26.06 8.18 -19.79
C LEU A 320 -26.54 7.64 -21.14
N LEU A 321 -25.95 6.54 -21.62
CA LEU A 321 -26.42 5.90 -22.84
C LEU A 321 -27.86 5.40 -22.70
N GLN A 322 -28.21 4.76 -21.58
CA GLN A 322 -29.59 4.35 -21.29
C GLN A 322 -30.54 5.56 -21.14
N ALA A 323 -30.03 6.69 -20.68
CA ALA A 323 -30.77 7.96 -20.61
C ALA A 323 -30.94 8.65 -21.98
N GLY A 324 -30.33 8.11 -23.05
CA GLY A 324 -30.37 8.65 -24.41
C GLY A 324 -29.30 9.70 -24.73
N ASP A 325 -28.31 9.90 -23.86
CA ASP A 325 -27.24 10.90 -23.99
C ASP A 325 -25.93 10.25 -24.48
N ALA A 326 -25.96 9.76 -25.72
CA ALA A 326 -24.84 9.04 -26.33
C ALA A 326 -23.58 9.92 -26.49
N ALA A 327 -23.73 11.23 -26.66
CA ALA A 327 -22.62 12.16 -26.84
C ALA A 327 -21.80 12.27 -25.55
N ARG A 328 -22.45 12.53 -24.40
CA ARG A 328 -21.75 12.61 -23.11
C ARG A 328 -21.22 11.26 -22.67
N ALA A 329 -21.97 10.17 -22.94
CA ALA A 329 -21.49 8.81 -22.68
C ALA A 329 -20.17 8.53 -23.42
N ARG A 330 -20.09 8.88 -24.73
CA ARG A 330 -18.87 8.72 -25.52
C ARG A 330 -17.69 9.51 -24.94
N THR A 331 -17.89 10.76 -24.51
CA THR A 331 -16.83 11.58 -23.91
C THR A 331 -16.27 10.95 -22.64
N LEU A 332 -17.13 10.38 -21.79
CA LEU A 332 -16.70 9.70 -20.57
C LEU A 332 -15.95 8.40 -20.86
N TRP A 333 -16.43 7.56 -21.79
CA TRP A 333 -15.66 6.38 -22.21
C TRP A 333 -14.31 6.74 -22.85
N ALA A 334 -14.21 7.86 -23.58
CA ALA A 334 -12.94 8.34 -24.13
C ALA A 334 -11.97 8.74 -23.01
N SER A 335 -12.46 9.48 -22.01
CA SER A 335 -11.69 9.86 -20.81
C SER A 335 -11.23 8.62 -20.03
N ALA A 336 -12.16 7.72 -19.73
CA ALA A 336 -11.88 6.49 -19.00
C ALA A 336 -10.87 5.61 -19.74
N ALA A 337 -11.04 5.38 -21.05
CA ALA A 337 -10.10 4.60 -21.86
C ALA A 337 -8.70 5.22 -21.87
N ALA A 338 -8.58 6.55 -21.94
CA ALA A 338 -7.29 7.23 -21.88
C ALA A 338 -6.60 7.07 -20.52
N ALA A 339 -7.36 7.04 -19.42
CA ALA A 339 -6.84 6.81 -18.07
C ALA A 339 -6.47 5.34 -17.83
N LEU A 340 -7.31 4.39 -18.26
CA LEU A 340 -7.14 2.96 -18.06
C LEU A 340 -6.05 2.36 -18.96
N ALA A 341 -6.01 2.70 -20.25
CA ALA A 341 -5.11 2.06 -21.23
C ALA A 341 -3.62 1.94 -20.80
N PRO A 342 -2.98 2.96 -20.21
CA PRO A 342 -1.57 2.84 -19.80
C PRO A 342 -1.32 2.03 -18.53
N LEU A 343 -2.35 1.69 -17.76
CA LEU A 343 -2.21 1.23 -16.36
C LEU A 343 -2.98 -0.05 -16.05
N ALA A 344 -4.16 -0.21 -16.64
CA ALA A 344 -5.04 -1.35 -16.46
C ALA A 344 -4.33 -2.64 -16.92
N PRO A 345 -4.63 -3.78 -16.28
CA PRO A 345 -4.14 -5.07 -16.73
C PRO A 345 -4.69 -5.43 -18.11
N ARG A 346 -4.08 -6.41 -18.76
CA ARG A 346 -4.61 -6.97 -20.00
C ARG A 346 -5.96 -7.63 -19.70
N GLY A 347 -6.95 -7.42 -20.58
CA GLY A 347 -8.30 -7.96 -20.38
C GLY A 347 -9.12 -7.22 -19.32
N ASP A 348 -8.77 -5.98 -18.98
CA ASP A 348 -9.59 -5.17 -18.08
C ASP A 348 -10.97 -4.88 -18.72
N PRO A 349 -12.09 -5.31 -18.11
CA PRO A 349 -13.42 -5.29 -18.72
C PRO A 349 -13.91 -3.86 -18.95
N ASP A 350 -13.58 -2.92 -18.06
CA ASP A 350 -13.98 -1.51 -18.20
C ASP A 350 -13.25 -0.86 -19.38
N LEU A 351 -11.96 -1.17 -19.56
CA LEU A 351 -11.20 -0.71 -20.72
C LEU A 351 -11.73 -1.31 -22.04
N GLU A 352 -12.02 -2.61 -22.06
CA GLU A 352 -12.58 -3.28 -23.24
C GLU A 352 -13.96 -2.74 -23.60
N GLU A 353 -14.84 -2.55 -22.61
CA GLU A 353 -16.15 -1.92 -22.80
C GLU A 353 -15.98 -0.51 -23.37
N ALA A 354 -15.14 0.33 -22.75
CA ALA A 354 -14.92 1.69 -23.21
C ALA A 354 -14.44 1.72 -24.66
N GLN A 355 -13.46 0.89 -25.03
CA GLN A 355 -12.94 0.81 -26.39
C GLN A 355 -13.99 0.33 -27.40
N GLU A 356 -14.82 -0.65 -27.03
CA GLU A 356 -15.88 -1.16 -27.89
C GLU A 356 -16.98 -0.12 -28.11
N MET A 357 -17.39 0.59 -27.04
CA MET A 357 -18.38 1.65 -27.12
C MET A 357 -17.88 2.84 -27.96
N LEU A 358 -16.57 3.14 -27.91
CA LEU A 358 -15.95 4.14 -28.77
C LEU A 358 -15.94 3.76 -30.26
N LYS A 359 -16.01 2.47 -30.62
CA LYS A 359 -16.17 2.05 -32.03
C LYS A 359 -17.61 2.14 -32.50
N ARG A 360 -18.57 1.87 -31.60
CA ARG A 360 -20.01 1.83 -31.93
C ARG A 360 -20.65 3.20 -32.00
N LEU A 361 -20.26 4.11 -31.10
CA LEU A 361 -20.89 5.42 -31.00
C LEU A 361 -20.31 6.39 -32.03
N PRO A 362 -21.14 7.28 -32.61
CA PRO A 362 -20.66 8.27 -33.56
C PRO A 362 -19.70 9.25 -32.89
N GLU A 363 -18.68 9.70 -33.62
CA GLU A 363 -17.80 10.77 -33.15
C GLU A 363 -18.61 12.02 -32.80
N PRO A 364 -18.22 12.76 -31.74
CA PRO A 364 -18.86 14.02 -31.46
C PRO A 364 -18.68 14.91 -32.68
N LYS A 365 -19.79 15.41 -33.24
CA LYS A 365 -19.71 16.43 -34.28
C LYS A 365 -19.01 17.63 -33.65
N LEU A 366 -17.79 17.90 -34.10
CA LEU A 366 -17.18 19.22 -33.95
C LEU A 366 -18.05 20.17 -34.76
N ASP A 367 -19.11 20.70 -34.15
CA ASP A 367 -19.86 21.80 -34.72
C ASP A 367 -18.90 22.98 -34.79
N SER A 368 -18.30 23.15 -35.96
CA SER A 368 -17.41 24.25 -36.36
C SER A 368 -18.16 25.57 -36.51
N LYS A 369 -19.15 25.82 -35.65
CA LYS A 369 -19.83 27.10 -35.43
C LYS A 369 -20.38 27.10 -34.01
N GLU A 370 -19.74 27.87 -33.12
CA GLU A 370 -20.51 28.49 -32.04
C GLU A 370 -21.72 29.19 -32.68
N PRO A 371 -22.96 28.87 -32.28
CA PRO A 371 -24.08 29.71 -32.66
C PRO A 371 -23.86 31.05 -31.95
N ALA A 372 -23.74 32.12 -32.75
CA ALA A 372 -23.72 33.48 -32.24
C ALA A 372 -24.88 33.63 -31.23
N GLY A 373 -24.52 33.84 -29.96
CA GLY A 373 -25.47 33.91 -28.87
C GLY A 373 -26.55 34.96 -29.14
N PRO A 374 -27.77 34.77 -28.62
CA PRO A 374 -28.80 35.79 -28.69
C PRO A 374 -28.28 37.06 -27.99
N LYS A 375 -28.42 38.21 -28.66
CA LYS A 375 -28.08 39.53 -28.11
C LYS A 375 -28.75 39.68 -26.73
N SER A 376 -27.95 39.64 -25.66
CA SER A 376 -28.44 39.83 -24.31
C SER A 376 -28.73 41.30 -24.07
N GLN A 377 -30.01 41.63 -23.94
CA GLN A 377 -30.43 42.85 -23.25
C GLN A 377 -30.31 42.60 -21.75
N GLY A 378 -29.38 43.34 -21.13
CA GLY A 378 -29.38 43.84 -19.76
C GLY A 378 -29.83 42.93 -18.62
N THR A 379 -28.85 42.35 -17.91
CA THR A 379 -28.91 42.13 -16.45
C THR A 379 -27.54 42.39 -15.83
N VAL A 380 -27.56 43.10 -14.71
CA VAL A 380 -26.44 43.86 -14.11
C VAL A 380 -25.44 42.93 -13.38
N PRO A 381 -24.12 43.14 -13.51
CA PRO A 381 -23.13 42.37 -12.75
C PRO A 381 -23.02 42.83 -11.29
N PHE A 382 -22.78 41.85 -10.42
CA PHE A 382 -22.52 41.94 -8.99
C PHE A 382 -21.16 42.62 -8.72
N ALA A 383 -21.06 43.91 -9.01
CA ALA A 383 -19.87 44.72 -8.76
C ALA A 383 -20.24 46.04 -8.06
N ALA A 384 -20.62 45.93 -6.78
CA ALA A 384 -20.68 47.05 -5.86
C ALA A 384 -20.61 46.55 -4.41
N ALA A 385 -19.39 46.40 -3.86
CA ALA A 385 -19.07 46.62 -2.43
C ALA A 385 -17.63 46.17 -2.10
N ALA A 386 -16.66 47.07 -2.29
CA ALA A 386 -15.46 47.28 -1.46
C ALA A 386 -14.59 48.29 -2.22
N SER A 387 -14.18 49.38 -1.57
CA SER A 387 -13.38 50.41 -2.25
C SER A 387 -12.01 49.83 -2.60
N HIS A 388 -11.41 50.25 -3.72
CA HIS A 388 -10.06 49.81 -4.11
C HIS A 388 -8.99 50.04 -3.01
N GLY A 389 -9.25 50.94 -2.04
CA GLY A 389 -8.40 51.14 -0.86
C GLY A 389 -8.41 49.96 0.11
N ASP A 390 -9.56 49.31 0.32
CA ASP A 390 -9.72 48.21 1.27
C ASP A 390 -9.01 46.93 0.79
N VAL A 391 -9.07 46.67 -0.52
CA VAL A 391 -8.34 45.57 -1.18
C VAL A 391 -6.82 45.82 -1.16
N GLY A 392 -6.39 47.07 -1.37
CA GLY A 392 -4.99 47.45 -1.26
C GLY A 392 -4.43 47.32 0.15
N GLN A 393 -5.24 47.64 1.17
CA GLN A 393 -4.86 47.50 2.57
C GLN A 393 -4.78 46.02 3.00
N ALA A 394 -5.71 45.17 2.53
CA ALA A 394 -5.69 43.73 2.77
C ALA A 394 -4.47 43.04 2.12
N LEU A 395 -4.11 43.41 0.89
CA LEU A 395 -2.92 42.89 0.21
C LEU A 395 -1.61 43.30 0.89
N ASN A 396 -1.54 44.53 1.41
CA ASN A 396 -0.36 44.99 2.15
C ASN A 396 -0.22 44.30 3.52
N CYS A 397 -1.33 44.04 4.22
CA CYS A 397 -1.32 43.23 5.45
C CYS A 397 -0.87 41.79 5.17
N LEU A 398 -1.32 41.18 4.06
CA LEU A 398 -0.91 39.84 3.66
C LEU A 398 0.60 39.77 3.34
N ARG A 399 1.15 40.80 2.68
CA ARG A 399 2.59 40.89 2.39
C ARG A 399 3.42 41.04 3.66
N ALA A 400 2.98 41.84 4.63
CA ALA A 400 3.66 41.97 5.93
C ALA A 400 3.65 40.66 6.74
N VAL A 401 2.59 39.85 6.64
CA VAL A 401 2.50 38.51 7.25
C VAL A 401 3.44 37.51 6.56
N LEU A 402 3.60 37.60 5.24
CA LEU A 402 4.51 36.75 4.48
C LEU A 402 5.99 37.11 4.70
N GLU A 403 6.31 38.41 4.83
CA GLU A 403 7.66 38.88 5.13
C GLU A 403 8.05 38.61 6.59
N ALA A 404 7.11 38.68 7.54
CA ALA A 404 7.33 38.26 8.93
C ALA A 404 7.50 36.73 9.09
N SER A 405 7.05 35.93 8.11
CA SER A 405 7.18 34.46 8.10
C SER A 405 8.48 33.95 7.47
N SER A 406 9.30 34.84 6.87
CA SER A 406 10.52 34.46 6.13
C SER A 406 11.83 34.84 6.83
N ALA A 407 11.78 35.24 8.11
CA ALA A 407 12.98 35.53 8.90
C ALA A 407 13.02 34.76 10.24
N SER A 408 13.35 33.46 10.16
CA SER A 408 14.24 32.82 11.13
C SER A 408 14.57 31.41 10.67
N ALA A 409 15.80 31.26 10.18
CA ALA A 409 16.43 29.98 9.90
C ALA A 409 16.52 29.10 11.16
N PHE A 410 16.28 27.80 10.98
CA PHE A 410 17.14 26.78 11.58
C PHE A 410 17.35 25.68 10.54
N ILE A 411 18.45 25.83 9.80
CA ILE A 411 19.10 24.69 9.14
C ILE A 411 19.62 23.82 10.29
N SER A 412 18.89 22.74 10.60
CA SER A 412 19.48 21.67 11.41
C SER A 412 20.57 21.01 10.57
N LYS A 413 21.80 21.07 11.07
CA LYS A 413 23.01 20.59 10.42
C LYS A 413 23.24 19.08 10.57
N ASP A 414 22.28 18.32 11.10
CA ASP A 414 22.43 16.87 11.36
C ASP A 414 21.24 16.01 10.89
N ALA A 415 20.76 16.21 9.66
CA ALA A 415 19.74 15.35 9.06
C ALA A 415 20.37 14.28 8.15
N GLN A 416 21.19 13.39 8.72
CA GLN A 416 21.68 12.20 8.00
C GLN A 416 20.85 10.94 8.24
N GLU A 417 19.88 10.95 9.17
CA GLU A 417 19.10 9.76 9.51
C GLU A 417 17.59 9.97 9.31
N THR A 418 16.93 8.96 8.75
CA THR A 418 15.47 8.84 8.72
C THR A 418 14.94 8.80 10.15
N THR A 419 14.15 9.80 10.55
CA THR A 419 13.55 9.83 11.89
C THR A 419 12.39 8.84 11.96
N VAL A 420 12.66 7.64 12.48
CA VAL A 420 11.66 6.63 12.81
C VAL A 420 11.19 6.89 14.25
N SER A 421 9.88 6.93 14.48
CA SER A 421 9.31 7.21 15.80
C SER A 421 9.59 6.08 16.81
N ASP A 422 9.63 6.43 18.10
CA ASP A 422 9.80 5.47 19.19
C ASP A 422 8.48 4.81 19.65
N SER A 423 7.33 5.35 19.26
CA SER A 423 6.00 4.85 19.61
C SER A 423 5.50 3.84 18.57
N PHE A 424 5.94 2.58 18.71
CA PHE A 424 5.44 1.48 17.90
C PHE A 424 4.57 0.55 18.75
N ASP A 425 3.27 0.49 18.42
CA ASP A 425 2.25 -0.35 19.08
C ASP A 425 1.76 -1.53 18.21
N GLY A 426 2.39 -1.78 17.06
CA GLY A 426 1.95 -2.82 16.13
C GLY A 426 1.94 -4.21 16.79
N VAL A 427 0.85 -4.96 16.60
CA VAL A 427 0.74 -6.35 17.11
C VAL A 427 1.80 -7.20 16.43
N VAL A 428 2.80 -7.62 17.18
CA VAL A 428 3.85 -8.47 16.63
C VAL A 428 3.46 -9.93 16.75
N LEU A 429 3.54 -10.64 15.62
CA LEU A 429 3.16 -12.03 15.53
C LEU A 429 4.01 -12.86 16.50
N GLY A 430 3.35 -13.29 17.55
CA GLY A 430 3.88 -14.17 18.57
C GLY A 430 3.29 -15.56 18.49
N LEU A 431 3.14 -16.16 19.65
CA LEU A 431 2.57 -17.49 19.89
C LEU A 431 1.14 -17.64 19.31
N GLU A 432 0.47 -16.53 19.00
CA GLU A 432 -0.79 -16.47 18.26
C GLU A 432 -0.77 -17.29 16.96
N GLY A 433 0.33 -17.21 16.20
CA GLY A 433 0.47 -17.86 14.90
C GLY A 433 0.92 -19.32 14.95
N LEU A 434 1.07 -19.90 16.15
CA LEU A 434 1.57 -21.27 16.36
C LEU A 434 0.46 -22.28 16.68
N ASN A 435 -0.82 -21.85 16.68
CA ASN A 435 -1.97 -22.68 17.06
C ASN A 435 -1.81 -23.38 18.43
N LEU A 436 -1.07 -22.75 19.34
CA LEU A 436 -0.92 -23.22 20.72
C LEU A 436 -2.21 -22.96 21.49
N THR A 437 -2.59 -23.90 22.36
CA THR A 437 -3.68 -23.68 23.30
C THR A 437 -3.35 -22.49 24.22
N PRO A 438 -4.36 -21.79 24.78
CA PRO A 438 -4.11 -20.68 25.71
C PRO A 438 -3.19 -21.07 26.89
N ALA A 439 -3.31 -22.30 27.41
CA ALA A 439 -2.48 -22.80 28.50
C ALA A 439 -1.03 -23.13 28.09
N GLU A 440 -0.79 -23.53 26.85
CA GLU A 440 0.57 -23.68 26.32
C GLU A 440 1.22 -22.32 26.09
N ARG A 441 0.46 -21.36 25.55
CA ARG A 441 0.91 -19.99 25.34
C ARG A 441 1.37 -19.35 26.65
N GLU A 442 0.54 -19.46 27.68
CA GLU A 442 0.84 -18.92 29.01
C GLU A 442 2.11 -19.53 29.61
N ARG A 443 2.26 -20.87 29.53
CA ARG A 443 3.47 -21.56 30.03
C ARG A 443 4.74 -21.10 29.32
N VAL A 444 4.69 -20.91 28.00
CA VAL A 444 5.83 -20.42 27.22
C VAL A 444 6.18 -18.99 27.61
N MET A 445 5.18 -18.11 27.79
CA MET A 445 5.41 -16.72 28.20
C MET A 445 5.99 -16.63 29.62
N GLN A 446 5.49 -17.43 30.57
CA GLN A 446 6.02 -17.50 31.93
C GLN A 446 7.48 -17.97 31.97
N ALA A 447 7.82 -18.98 31.16
CA ALA A 447 9.19 -19.44 31.03
C ALA A 447 10.12 -18.35 30.45
N ALA A 448 9.64 -17.59 29.46
CA ALA A 448 10.40 -16.51 28.82
C ALA A 448 10.64 -15.30 29.75
N GLN A 449 9.75 -15.08 30.72
CA GLN A 449 9.89 -14.02 31.74
C GLN A 449 10.75 -14.43 32.93
N GLY A 450 11.31 -15.66 32.94
CA GLY A 450 12.10 -16.17 34.06
C GLY A 450 11.28 -16.57 35.29
N THR A 451 9.95 -16.50 35.21
CA THR A 451 9.03 -16.96 36.25
C THR A 451 8.70 -18.43 36.01
N SER A 452 9.59 -19.33 36.42
CA SER A 452 9.26 -20.76 36.40
C SER A 452 8.07 -21.03 37.34
N PRO A 453 7.03 -21.76 36.92
CA PRO A 453 6.01 -22.22 37.85
C PRO A 453 6.72 -23.09 38.88
N LYS A 454 6.60 -22.75 40.17
CA LYS A 454 7.08 -23.58 41.26
C LYS A 454 6.54 -24.99 41.01
N CYS A 455 7.44 -25.89 40.62
CA CYS A 455 7.16 -27.30 40.54
C CYS A 455 6.80 -27.72 41.96
N GLU A 456 5.51 -27.90 42.24
CA GLU A 456 5.05 -28.61 43.42
C GLU A 456 5.55 -30.06 43.27
N ARG A 457 6.80 -30.27 43.65
CA ARG A 457 7.28 -31.59 44.03
C ARG A 457 6.44 -31.99 45.22
N THR A 458 5.47 -32.87 44.99
CA THR A 458 4.82 -33.67 46.02
C THR A 458 5.91 -34.46 46.76
N ALA A 459 6.45 -33.85 47.81
CA ALA A 459 7.25 -34.53 48.81
C ALA A 459 6.28 -35.05 49.88
N ASN A 460 5.90 -36.33 49.76
CA ASN A 460 5.30 -37.17 50.80
C ASN A 460 5.29 -38.60 50.23
N ALA A 461 5.79 -39.67 50.86
CA ALA A 461 6.49 -39.86 52.10
C ALA A 461 7.21 -41.22 52.00
N ARG A 462 8.49 -41.29 52.37
CA ARG A 462 9.14 -42.52 52.82
C ARG A 462 10.18 -42.11 53.84
N VAL A 463 9.89 -42.32 55.12
CA VAL A 463 10.71 -43.03 56.11
C VAL A 463 9.96 -42.96 57.44
N ALA A 464 9.40 -44.09 57.85
CA ALA A 464 9.28 -44.46 59.26
C ALA A 464 9.78 -45.90 59.38
N ARG A 465 11.10 -46.06 59.51
CA ARG A 465 11.71 -47.21 60.18
C ARG A 465 12.07 -46.75 61.57
N GLY A 466 11.54 -47.43 62.60
CA GLY A 466 12.00 -47.18 63.95
C GLY A 466 11.21 -47.89 65.05
N LYS A 467 11.68 -49.10 65.38
CA LYS A 467 11.75 -49.72 66.71
C LYS A 467 10.63 -50.68 67.16
N THR A 468 11.16 -51.78 67.72
CA THR A 468 10.60 -52.97 68.41
C THR A 468 9.83 -53.96 67.57
#